data_AF-A0A7W4DDZ0-F1
#
_entry.id   AF-A0A7W4DDZ0-F1
#
_cell.length_a   1.000
_cell.length_b   1.000
_cell.length_c   1.000
_cell.angle_alpha   90.00
_cell.angle_beta   90.00
_cell.angle_gamma   90.00
#
_symmetry.space_group_name_H-M   'P 1'
#
loop_
_entity.id
_entity.type
_entity.pdbx_description
1 polymer ?
#
loop_
_entity_poly.entity_id
_entity_poly.type
_entity_poly.pdbx_seq_one_letter_code
_entity_poly.pdbx_strand_id
1 'polypeptide(L)'
;MALSDLLEVVFMRHTLFVDCVMSNSFERVIKMWRFHPARVFLLFCCFVLSCAGGVANAAICDGNIPSIQVIDEIRGGVVTSIEEVSDPGFRHFVSIVSSSVNRLLQEGGGCAAKDDGGSILIFVRTPLVQNRPAVALPNIFNGPNFKGCRLYSPWVSLEFYNSPRPKVRGVIRWDQHQLLIDQAVMAGVMPKANEKANVISGDDFRRYAKLYVDAEFHRKPNALPLSLLMPPEILWLFRSSWQSTRGPFSSSAMRAMDNLVSRSTEGYADLLIGLVERCSSFGQGDVRYKSIVELKGIAPLDKYRVDVLR
;
A
#
# COMPACT_ATOMS: atom_id res chain seq x y z
N MET A 1 -34.78 -27.27 34.12
CA MET A 1 -33.36 -27.31 34.53
C MET A 1 -32.55 -27.40 33.24
N ALA A 2 -32.10 -26.26 32.69
CA ALA A 2 -30.81 -25.61 33.01
C ALA A 2 -29.65 -26.54 32.59
N LEU A 3 -28.67 -26.17 31.75
CA LEU A 3 -28.12 -24.87 31.39
C LEU A 3 -27.18 -25.12 30.18
N SER A 4 -27.60 -24.76 28.96
CA SER A 4 -26.73 -24.69 27.79
C SER A 4 -27.35 -23.67 26.84
N ASP A 5 -26.55 -22.81 26.24
CA ASP A 5 -26.91 -21.70 25.32
C ASP A 5 -26.86 -20.32 25.97
N LEU A 6 -25.63 -19.84 26.20
CA LEU A 6 -25.31 -18.42 26.35
C LEU A 6 -23.79 -18.25 26.25
N LEU A 7 -23.27 -18.09 25.02
CA LEU A 7 -22.04 -17.34 24.68
C LEU A 7 -21.65 -17.56 23.20
N GLU A 8 -22.48 -17.06 22.30
CA GLU A 8 -22.06 -16.61 20.97
C GLU A 8 -22.78 -15.28 20.72
N VAL A 9 -22.19 -14.42 19.87
CA VAL A 9 -22.60 -13.03 19.56
C VAL A 9 -21.99 -11.96 20.48
N VAL A 10 -20.66 -11.90 20.51
CA VAL A 10 -19.94 -10.63 20.65
C VAL A 10 -18.99 -10.52 19.46
N PHE A 11 -19.48 -10.06 18.31
CA PHE A 11 -18.70 -9.43 17.22
C PHE A 11 -19.62 -8.98 16.08
N MET A 12 -20.40 -7.92 16.31
CA MET A 12 -20.91 -7.04 15.24
C MET A 12 -21.19 -5.67 15.87
N ARG A 13 -20.15 -4.85 15.97
CA ARG A 13 -20.28 -3.40 16.17
C ARG A 13 -19.48 -2.72 15.07
N HIS A 14 -20.11 -1.72 14.48
CA HIS A 14 -19.62 -0.85 13.40
C HIS A 14 -19.74 -1.34 11.95
N THR A 15 -20.98 -1.63 11.51
CA THR A 15 -21.40 -1.35 10.11
C THR A 15 -22.93 -1.23 9.93
N LEU A 16 -23.70 -1.04 11.00
CA LEU A 16 -25.15 -0.82 10.93
C LEU A 16 -25.51 0.44 11.72
N PHE A 17 -25.28 1.61 11.13
CA PHE A 17 -25.84 2.86 11.66
C PHE A 17 -26.53 3.74 10.60
N VAL A 18 -26.76 3.22 9.38
CA VAL A 18 -27.49 3.96 8.34
C VAL A 18 -28.80 3.28 7.91
N ASP A 19 -29.03 1.99 8.18
CA ASP A 19 -30.23 1.28 7.69
C ASP A 19 -31.22 0.82 8.78
N CYS A 20 -31.24 1.45 9.96
CA CYS A 20 -32.05 0.96 11.09
C CYS A 20 -33.30 1.77 11.45
N VAL A 21 -33.91 2.57 10.55
CA VAL A 21 -35.19 3.27 10.91
C VAL A 21 -36.23 3.40 9.78
N MET A 22 -35.98 3.03 8.52
CA MET A 22 -36.85 3.52 7.42
C MET A 22 -37.67 2.49 6.64
N SER A 23 -38.10 1.35 7.22
CA SER A 23 -38.97 0.43 6.45
C SER A 23 -40.20 -0.16 7.16
N ASN A 24 -40.17 -0.52 8.44
CA ASN A 24 -41.34 -1.19 9.07
C ASN A 24 -42.10 -0.38 10.14
N SER A 25 -41.64 0.83 10.47
CA SER A 25 -42.26 1.66 11.52
C SER A 25 -43.21 2.74 10.98
N PHE A 26 -43.13 3.07 9.70
CA PHE A 26 -43.90 4.18 9.11
C PHE A 26 -45.38 3.85 8.92
N GLU A 27 -45.73 2.61 8.56
CA GLU A 27 -47.14 2.19 8.41
C GLU A 27 -47.92 2.14 9.74
N ARG A 28 -47.25 1.83 10.86
CA ARG A 28 -47.90 1.82 12.18
C ARG A 28 -48.15 3.23 12.71
N VAL A 29 -47.28 4.19 12.40
CA VAL A 29 -47.43 5.59 12.82
C VAL A 29 -48.61 6.26 12.08
N ILE A 30 -48.81 5.94 10.80
CA ILE A 30 -49.95 6.49 10.02
C ILE A 30 -51.31 5.99 10.55
N LYS A 31 -51.41 4.74 11.05
CA LYS A 31 -52.66 4.24 11.65
C LYS A 31 -52.98 4.85 13.02
N MET A 32 -51.98 5.30 13.79
CA MET A 32 -52.20 5.99 15.07
C MET A 32 -52.67 7.45 14.93
N TRP A 33 -52.46 8.09 13.78
CA TRP A 33 -52.87 9.48 13.53
C TRP A 33 -54.39 9.71 13.48
N ARG A 34 -55.20 8.65 13.40
CA ARG A 34 -56.66 8.78 13.29
C ARG A 34 -57.44 8.88 14.61
N PHE A 35 -56.80 8.69 15.78
CA PHE A 35 -57.57 8.58 17.03
C PHE A 35 -57.27 9.62 18.12
N HIS A 36 -56.13 10.32 18.14
CA HIS A 36 -55.90 11.42 19.10
C HIS A 36 -54.74 12.36 18.69
N PRO A 37 -54.99 13.47 17.97
CA PRO A 37 -53.92 14.33 17.45
C PRO A 37 -53.10 15.04 18.54
N ALA A 38 -53.69 15.30 19.72
CA ALA A 38 -53.01 16.04 20.79
C ALA A 38 -51.96 15.22 21.57
N ARG A 39 -52.08 13.88 21.61
CA ARG A 39 -51.13 13.02 22.35
C ARG A 39 -49.92 12.57 21.51
N VAL A 40 -50.06 12.53 20.20
CA VAL A 40 -48.97 12.15 19.28
C VAL A 40 -47.94 13.29 19.15
N PHE A 41 -48.37 14.55 19.23
CA PHE A 41 -47.49 15.71 19.13
C PHE A 41 -46.49 15.81 20.29
N LEU A 42 -46.89 15.43 21.51
CA LEU A 42 -46.05 15.47 22.71
C LEU A 42 -44.96 14.39 22.70
N LEU A 43 -45.27 13.19 22.22
CA LEU A 43 -44.30 12.10 22.05
C LEU A 43 -43.30 12.38 20.92
N PHE A 44 -43.74 13.03 19.83
CA PHE A 44 -42.83 13.40 18.73
C PHE A 44 -41.87 14.54 19.14
N CYS A 45 -42.34 15.52 19.92
CA CYS A 45 -41.44 16.55 20.47
C CYS A 45 -40.39 15.98 21.42
N CYS A 46 -40.72 14.99 22.27
CA CYS A 46 -39.71 14.33 23.11
C CYS A 46 -38.69 13.54 22.28
N PHE A 47 -39.11 12.87 21.19
CA PHE A 47 -38.18 12.12 20.34
C PHE A 47 -37.25 13.04 19.54
N VAL A 48 -37.76 14.16 19.02
CA VAL A 48 -36.96 15.15 18.29
C VAL A 48 -36.04 15.95 19.23
N LEU A 49 -36.47 16.25 20.48
CA LEU A 49 -35.59 16.89 21.46
C LEU A 49 -34.53 15.95 22.05
N SER A 50 -34.76 14.63 22.08
CA SER A 50 -33.72 13.66 22.48
C SER A 50 -32.68 13.37 21.40
N CYS A 51 -32.94 13.73 20.13
CA CYS A 51 -31.94 13.64 19.06
C CYS A 51 -31.05 14.89 18.93
N ALA A 52 -31.39 15.99 19.61
CA ALA A 52 -30.58 17.21 19.62
C ALA A 52 -29.49 17.23 20.71
N GLY A 53 -29.49 16.23 21.60
CA GLY A 53 -28.53 16.09 22.70
C GLY A 53 -27.34 15.23 22.32
N GLY A 54 -26.28 15.86 21.81
CA GLY A 54 -24.95 15.24 21.73
C GLY A 54 -24.46 15.00 20.31
N VAL A 55 -24.21 16.09 19.57
CA VAL A 55 -23.05 16.07 18.67
C VAL A 55 -21.84 15.97 19.61
N ALA A 56 -21.43 14.74 19.93
CA ALA A 56 -20.15 14.52 20.56
C ALA A 56 -19.13 15.15 19.61
N ASN A 57 -18.54 16.26 20.03
CA ASN A 57 -17.37 16.81 19.38
C ASN A 57 -16.32 15.70 19.40
N ALA A 58 -16.25 14.93 18.32
CA ALA A 58 -15.11 14.07 18.05
C ALA A 58 -13.93 15.04 17.99
N ALA A 59 -13.17 15.12 19.09
CA ALA A 59 -11.95 15.89 19.13
C ALA A 59 -11.08 15.39 17.96
N ILE A 60 -10.91 16.24 16.95
CA ILE A 60 -10.05 15.93 15.80
C ILE A 60 -8.64 15.77 16.39
N CYS A 61 -8.16 14.52 16.40
CA CYS A 61 -6.84 14.19 16.95
C CYS A 61 -5.76 14.65 15.97
N ASP A 62 -5.32 15.91 16.05
CA ASP A 62 -4.20 16.42 15.26
C ASP A 62 -2.86 15.73 15.58
N GLY A 63 -2.77 15.03 16.71
CA GLY A 63 -1.52 14.44 17.22
C GLY A 63 -1.11 13.08 16.63
N ASN A 64 -1.96 12.41 15.86
CA ASN A 64 -1.69 11.06 15.34
C ASN A 64 -1.44 11.00 13.82
N ILE A 65 -1.46 12.15 13.13
CA ILE A 65 -1.19 12.19 11.69
C ILE A 65 0.31 11.90 11.48
N PRO A 66 0.69 10.87 10.70
CA PRO A 66 2.09 10.61 10.42
C PRO A 66 2.69 11.77 9.64
N SER A 67 3.90 12.20 10.05
CA SER A 67 4.71 13.06 9.20
C SER A 67 5.11 12.28 7.95
N ILE A 68 4.83 12.84 6.78
CA ILE A 68 5.11 12.21 5.49
C ILE A 68 6.31 12.91 4.87
N GLN A 69 7.34 12.12 4.58
CA GLN A 69 8.48 12.56 3.78
C GLN A 69 8.48 11.79 2.47
N VAL A 70 8.77 12.46 1.37
CA VAL A 70 8.91 11.82 0.07
C VAL A 70 10.34 11.99 -0.41
N ILE A 71 10.95 10.90 -0.90
CA ILE A 71 12.26 10.89 -1.54
C ILE A 71 12.02 10.45 -2.98
N ASP A 72 12.23 11.37 -3.92
CA ASP A 72 12.12 11.07 -5.35
C ASP A 72 13.52 10.97 -5.95
N GLU A 73 14.01 9.75 -6.14
CA GLU A 73 15.35 9.50 -6.67
C GLU A 73 15.47 9.88 -8.16
N ILE A 74 14.35 9.99 -8.88
CA ILE A 74 14.34 10.47 -10.28
C ILE A 74 14.73 11.95 -10.31
N ARG A 75 14.20 12.74 -9.37
CA ARG A 75 14.54 14.16 -9.24
C ARG A 75 15.85 14.36 -8.48
N GLY A 76 16.25 13.38 -7.67
CA GLY A 76 17.49 13.38 -6.88
C GLY A 76 17.38 14.18 -5.59
N GLY A 77 16.22 14.15 -4.93
CA GLY A 77 16.02 14.96 -3.72
C GLY A 77 14.83 14.55 -2.86
N VAL A 78 14.81 15.12 -1.66
CA VAL A 78 13.68 15.08 -0.73
C VAL A 78 12.65 16.10 -1.19
N VAL A 79 11.39 15.66 -1.24
CA VAL A 79 10.23 16.52 -1.49
C VAL A 79 9.50 16.74 -0.17
N THR A 80 9.23 18.00 0.16
CA THR A 80 8.68 18.39 1.47
C THR A 80 7.15 18.30 1.56
N SER A 81 6.47 18.16 0.43
CA SER A 81 5.01 18.07 0.36
C SER A 81 4.57 17.04 -0.70
N ILE A 82 3.39 16.44 -0.51
CA ILE A 82 2.84 15.46 -1.47
C ILE A 82 2.43 16.18 -2.77
N GLU A 83 2.07 17.46 -2.67
CA GLU A 83 1.63 18.32 -3.77
C GLU A 83 2.77 18.59 -4.77
N GLU A 84 4.02 18.60 -4.31
CA GLU A 84 5.21 18.76 -5.15
C GLU A 84 5.62 17.49 -5.92
N VAL A 85 4.98 16.35 -5.64
CA VAL A 85 5.23 15.08 -6.33
C VAL A 85 4.66 15.15 -7.75
N SER A 86 5.53 15.24 -8.75
CA SER A 86 5.15 15.43 -10.16
C SER A 86 4.42 14.23 -10.75
N ASP A 87 4.73 13.02 -10.30
CA ASP A 87 4.12 11.79 -10.81
C ASP A 87 2.76 11.53 -10.18
N PRO A 88 1.66 11.53 -10.97
CA PRO A 88 0.32 11.40 -10.43
C PRO A 88 0.05 10.00 -9.84
N GLY A 89 0.65 8.94 -10.41
CA GLY A 89 0.48 7.57 -9.92
C GLY A 89 1.12 7.38 -8.54
N PHE A 90 2.37 7.82 -8.40
CA PHE A 90 3.07 7.79 -7.13
C PHE A 90 2.42 8.70 -6.08
N ARG A 91 1.95 9.89 -6.47
CA ARG A 91 1.18 10.77 -5.57
C ARG A 91 -0.10 10.10 -5.07
N HIS A 92 -0.84 9.46 -5.98
CA HIS A 92 -2.05 8.72 -5.64
C HIS A 92 -1.76 7.58 -4.67
N PHE A 93 -0.69 6.84 -4.89
CA PHE A 93 -0.24 5.80 -3.98
C PHE A 93 0.13 6.30 -2.58
N VAL A 94 0.92 7.39 -2.49
CA VAL A 94 1.27 7.98 -1.20
C VAL A 94 0.00 8.35 -0.45
N SER A 95 -0.99 8.93 -1.15
CA SER A 95 -2.30 9.28 -0.58
C SER A 95 -3.08 8.05 -0.09
N ILE A 96 -3.18 6.97 -0.87
CA ILE A 96 -3.89 5.74 -0.47
C ILE A 96 -3.25 5.13 0.78
N VAL A 97 -1.94 4.91 0.77
CA VAL A 97 -1.24 4.23 1.86
C VAL A 97 -1.27 5.09 3.12
N SER A 98 -0.96 6.39 3.02
CA SER A 98 -0.98 7.29 4.18
C SER A 98 -2.36 7.42 4.81
N SER A 99 -3.42 7.49 4.00
CA SER A 99 -4.80 7.55 4.48
C SER A 99 -5.19 6.29 5.25
N SER A 100 -4.80 5.12 4.74
CA SER A 100 -5.06 3.84 5.41
C SER A 100 -4.31 3.73 6.73
N VAL A 101 -3.02 4.10 6.74
CA VAL A 101 -2.20 4.09 7.97
C VAL A 101 -2.76 5.08 9.01
N ASN A 102 -3.15 6.29 8.60
CA ASN A 102 -3.75 7.26 9.49
C ASN A 102 -5.04 6.74 10.13
N ARG A 103 -5.92 6.11 9.33
CA ARG A 103 -7.13 5.45 9.85
C ARG A 103 -6.79 4.39 10.90
N LEU A 104 -5.81 3.54 10.62
CA LEU A 104 -5.36 2.49 11.53
C LEU A 104 -4.81 3.05 12.86
N LEU A 105 -4.07 4.17 12.82
CA LEU A 105 -3.60 4.85 14.02
C LEU A 105 -4.74 5.49 14.83
N GLN A 106 -5.79 5.99 14.16
CA GLN A 106 -6.96 6.59 14.82
C GLN A 106 -7.85 5.52 15.49
N GLU A 107 -8.03 4.36 14.85
CA GLU A 107 -8.79 3.23 15.40
C GLU A 107 -8.10 2.64 16.65
N GLY A 108 -6.76 2.67 16.73
CA GLY A 108 -5.98 2.05 17.80
C GLY A 108 -5.81 2.83 19.12
N GLY A 109 -6.30 4.07 19.26
CA GLY A 109 -6.26 4.77 20.54
C GLY A 109 -6.25 6.31 20.50
N GLY A 110 -6.78 6.93 21.57
CA GLY A 110 -7.14 8.35 21.66
C GLY A 110 -6.01 9.38 21.51
N CYS A 111 -6.40 10.62 21.19
CA CYS A 111 -5.54 11.72 20.79
C CYS A 111 -4.29 11.89 21.67
N ALA A 112 -3.10 11.89 21.05
CA ALA A 112 -1.86 12.16 21.76
C ALA A 112 -1.68 13.66 22.04
N ALA A 113 -1.26 14.00 23.27
CA ALA A 113 -0.53 15.23 23.53
C ALA A 113 0.82 15.18 22.79
N LYS A 114 1.33 16.32 22.33
CA LYS A 114 2.63 16.46 21.64
C LYS A 114 3.71 15.65 22.37
N ASP A 115 4.14 14.55 21.76
CA ASP A 115 5.15 13.64 22.29
C ASP A 115 6.31 13.57 21.26
N ASP A 116 7.55 13.54 21.74
CA ASP A 116 8.78 13.97 21.03
C ASP A 116 9.27 13.08 19.86
N GLY A 117 8.46 12.13 19.38
CA GLY A 117 8.91 11.17 18.37
C GLY A 117 7.80 10.55 17.55
N GLY A 118 6.84 11.38 17.12
CA GLY A 118 5.61 11.01 16.43
C GLY A 118 5.76 10.03 15.25
N SER A 119 4.60 9.64 14.71
CA SER A 119 4.56 8.74 13.55
C SER A 119 5.26 9.37 12.34
N ILE A 120 6.08 8.60 11.63
CA ILE A 120 6.81 9.05 10.43
C ILE A 120 6.76 7.99 9.35
N LEU A 121 6.41 8.40 8.13
CA LEU A 121 6.45 7.56 6.94
C LEU A 121 7.30 8.23 5.88
N ILE A 122 8.30 7.50 5.38
CA ILE A 122 9.17 7.92 4.30
C ILE A 122 8.79 7.11 3.07
N PHE A 123 8.34 7.78 2.01
CA PHE A 123 8.04 7.16 0.73
C PHE A 123 9.21 7.39 -0.21
N VAL A 124 9.79 6.32 -0.73
CA VAL A 124 10.98 6.36 -1.59
C VAL A 124 10.58 5.90 -2.97
N ARG A 125 10.74 6.74 -3.99
CA ARG A 125 10.51 6.37 -5.39
C ARG A 125 11.85 6.09 -6.06
N THR A 126 12.03 4.86 -6.51
CA THR A 126 13.23 4.39 -7.20
C THR A 126 12.89 3.94 -8.62
N PRO A 127 13.51 4.52 -9.67
CA PRO A 127 13.31 4.10 -11.04
C PRO A 127 14.02 2.78 -11.34
N LEU A 128 13.59 2.07 -12.39
CA LEU A 128 14.24 0.83 -12.84
C LEU A 128 15.69 1.10 -13.26
N VAL A 129 15.91 2.24 -13.92
CA VAL A 129 17.20 2.67 -14.40
C VAL A 129 17.67 3.85 -13.57
N GLN A 130 18.83 3.71 -12.94
CA GLN A 130 19.38 4.70 -12.04
C GLN A 130 20.79 5.08 -12.48
N ASN A 131 20.96 6.36 -12.83
CA ASN A 131 22.25 6.94 -13.22
C ASN A 131 22.87 7.80 -12.13
N ARG A 132 22.22 7.85 -10.95
CA ARG A 132 22.63 8.66 -9.80
C ARG A 132 22.75 7.75 -8.58
N PRO A 133 23.65 8.03 -7.63
CA PRO A 133 23.68 7.30 -6.37
C PRO A 133 22.33 7.33 -5.67
N ALA A 134 21.98 6.23 -4.99
CA ALA A 134 20.80 6.17 -4.14
C ALA A 134 20.89 7.21 -3.02
N VAL A 135 19.75 7.80 -2.65
CA VAL A 135 19.69 8.78 -1.56
C VAL A 135 19.79 8.02 -0.24
N ALA A 136 20.70 8.44 0.63
CA ALA A 136 20.82 7.86 1.96
C ALA A 136 19.53 8.07 2.75
N LEU A 137 18.93 6.97 3.22
CA LEU A 137 17.72 7.02 4.01
C LEU A 137 18.06 7.43 5.46
N PRO A 138 17.30 8.33 6.08
CA PRO A 138 17.49 8.64 7.48
C PRO A 138 17.18 7.42 8.35
N ASN A 139 17.96 7.22 9.40
CA ASN A 139 17.68 6.15 10.37
C ASN A 139 16.54 6.59 11.29
N ILE A 140 15.31 6.18 10.95
CA ILE A 140 14.09 6.46 11.73
C ILE A 140 13.74 5.36 12.74
N PHE A 141 14.40 4.21 12.64
CA PHE A 141 14.10 3.04 13.45
C PHE A 141 14.78 3.13 14.81
N ASN A 142 14.07 2.71 15.84
CA ASN A 142 14.65 2.66 17.16
C ASN A 142 15.63 1.49 17.27
N GLY A 143 16.55 1.60 18.24
CA GLY A 143 17.60 0.60 18.46
C GLY A 143 17.08 -0.79 18.88
N PRO A 144 17.95 -1.66 19.40
CA PRO A 144 17.61 -3.06 19.69
C PRO A 144 16.50 -3.26 20.75
N ASN A 145 16.18 -2.23 21.56
CA ASN A 145 15.21 -2.30 22.65
C ASN A 145 13.76 -1.93 22.24
N PHE A 146 13.45 -2.02 20.95
CA PHE A 146 12.12 -1.72 20.42
C PHE A 146 11.05 -2.69 20.95
N LYS A 147 9.92 -2.15 21.42
CA LYS A 147 8.78 -2.92 21.94
C LYS A 147 7.56 -2.73 21.03
N GLY A 148 7.48 -3.56 19.99
CA GLY A 148 6.37 -3.57 19.03
C GLY A 148 6.61 -4.60 17.93
N CYS A 149 5.88 -4.45 16.82
CA CYS A 149 6.14 -5.24 15.61
C CYS A 149 7.13 -4.53 14.70
N ARG A 150 8.11 -5.27 14.20
CA ARG A 150 9.08 -4.80 13.23
C ARG A 150 8.95 -5.65 11.98
N LEU A 151 8.70 -5.02 10.85
CA LEU A 151 8.51 -5.71 9.57
C LEU A 151 9.60 -5.30 8.60
N TYR A 152 10.27 -6.29 8.01
CA TYR A 152 11.23 -6.08 6.94
C TYR A 152 10.83 -6.82 5.68
N SER A 153 10.75 -6.09 4.59
CA SER A 153 10.50 -6.63 3.26
C SER A 153 11.16 -5.76 2.20
N PRO A 154 11.26 -6.23 0.94
CA PRO A 154 11.70 -5.39 -0.16
C PRO A 154 10.86 -4.12 -0.33
N TRP A 155 9.55 -4.17 -0.09
CA TRP A 155 8.64 -3.03 -0.30
C TRP A 155 8.57 -2.09 0.89
N VAL A 156 8.80 -2.58 2.11
CA VAL A 156 8.65 -1.77 3.32
C VAL A 156 9.55 -2.24 4.46
N SER A 157 10.10 -1.29 5.19
CA SER A 157 10.70 -1.48 6.50
C SER A 157 9.88 -0.69 7.51
N LEU A 158 9.36 -1.33 8.54
CA LEU A 158 8.35 -0.75 9.45
C LEU A 158 8.66 -1.11 10.90
N GLU A 159 8.42 -0.17 11.80
CA GLU A 159 8.24 -0.39 13.23
C GLU A 159 6.86 0.14 13.63
N PHE A 160 6.04 -0.75 14.20
CA PHE A 160 4.71 -0.44 14.69
C PHE A 160 4.65 -0.65 16.21
N TYR A 161 4.38 0.43 16.93
CA TYR A 161 4.24 0.45 18.38
C TYR A 161 2.76 0.26 18.70
N ASN A 162 2.40 -0.75 19.50
CA ASN A 162 0.99 -1.03 19.82
C ASN A 162 0.52 -0.35 21.13
N SER A 163 1.44 0.06 22.01
CA SER A 163 1.10 0.52 23.36
C SER A 163 2.16 1.49 23.89
N PRO A 164 1.80 2.50 24.72
CA PRO A 164 0.44 2.85 25.18
C PRO A 164 -0.42 3.58 24.14
N ARG A 165 0.17 3.99 23.00
CA ARG A 165 -0.54 4.57 21.86
C ARG A 165 0.06 4.04 20.55
N PRO A 166 -0.76 3.81 19.53
CA PRO A 166 -0.27 3.34 18.25
C PRO A 166 0.64 4.38 17.61
N LYS A 167 1.84 3.96 17.19
CA LYS A 167 2.77 4.80 16.43
C LYS A 167 3.39 3.97 15.33
N VAL A 168 3.71 4.61 14.21
CA VAL A 168 4.33 3.94 13.07
C VAL A 168 5.57 4.71 12.63
N ARG A 169 6.65 3.97 12.38
CA ARG A 169 7.85 4.49 11.73
C ARG A 169 8.17 3.58 10.57
N GLY A 170 8.21 4.11 9.35
CA GLY A 170 8.40 3.24 8.20
C GLY A 170 9.05 3.91 7.01
N VAL A 171 9.79 3.10 6.26
CA VAL A 171 10.23 3.40 4.90
C VAL A 171 9.45 2.52 3.96
N ILE A 172 8.63 3.14 3.12
CA ILE A 172 7.83 2.51 2.07
C ILE A 172 8.53 2.80 0.74
N ARG A 173 8.81 1.75 -0.04
CA ARG A 173 9.55 1.85 -1.28
C ARG A 173 8.60 1.65 -2.45
N TRP A 174 8.52 2.61 -3.34
CA TRP A 174 7.98 2.46 -4.69
C TRP A 174 9.16 2.19 -5.62
N ASP A 175 9.54 0.92 -5.71
CA ASP A 175 10.72 0.47 -6.43
C ASP A 175 10.29 -0.25 -7.72
N GLN A 176 10.61 0.35 -8.87
CA GLN A 176 10.27 -0.22 -10.17
C GLN A 176 11.00 -1.54 -10.45
N HIS A 177 12.23 -1.71 -9.95
CA HIS A 177 12.98 -2.95 -10.12
C HIS A 177 12.37 -4.07 -9.28
N GLN A 178 12.03 -3.79 -8.01
CA GLN A 178 11.33 -4.77 -7.19
C GLN A 178 9.97 -5.16 -7.78
N LEU A 179 9.18 -4.20 -8.25
CA LEU A 179 7.93 -4.46 -8.96
C LEU A 179 8.16 -5.38 -10.16
N LEU A 180 9.20 -5.14 -10.95
CA LEU A 180 9.53 -5.97 -12.10
C LEU A 180 9.89 -7.42 -11.70
N ILE A 181 10.68 -7.58 -10.64
CA ILE A 181 11.03 -8.89 -10.07
C ILE A 181 9.76 -9.63 -9.66
N ASP A 182 8.85 -8.97 -8.95
CA ASP A 182 7.64 -9.62 -8.45
C ASP A 182 6.74 -10.11 -9.58
N GLN A 183 6.60 -9.33 -10.65
CA GLN A 183 5.79 -9.70 -11.82
C GLN A 183 6.43 -10.87 -12.57
N ALA A 184 7.76 -10.87 -12.72
CA ALA A 184 8.48 -11.99 -13.30
C ALA A 184 8.29 -13.27 -12.47
N VAL A 185 8.42 -13.18 -11.13
CA VAL A 185 8.20 -14.31 -10.21
C VAL A 185 6.77 -14.83 -10.29
N MET A 186 5.77 -13.94 -10.30
CA MET A 186 4.37 -14.33 -10.46
C MET A 186 4.07 -14.96 -11.84
N ALA A 187 4.83 -14.61 -12.86
CA ALA A 187 4.80 -15.24 -14.18
C ALA A 187 5.59 -16.56 -14.26
N GLY A 188 6.15 -17.05 -13.15
CA GLY A 188 6.89 -18.31 -13.08
C GLY A 188 8.38 -18.20 -13.40
N VAL A 189 8.93 -16.98 -13.50
CA VAL A 189 10.38 -16.78 -13.65
C VAL A 189 11.05 -17.01 -12.31
N MET A 190 11.96 -17.98 -12.25
CA MET A 190 12.72 -18.26 -11.04
C MET A 190 13.76 -17.16 -10.81
N PRO A 191 13.74 -16.47 -9.66
CA PRO A 191 14.79 -15.51 -9.34
C PRO A 191 16.11 -16.26 -9.14
N LYS A 192 17.23 -15.65 -9.52
CA LYS A 192 18.54 -16.18 -9.17
C LYS A 192 18.69 -16.16 -7.65
N ALA A 193 19.07 -17.29 -7.06
CA ALA A 193 19.19 -17.40 -5.61
C ALA A 193 20.19 -16.36 -5.07
N ASN A 194 19.77 -15.60 -4.05
CA ASN A 194 20.57 -14.61 -3.32
C ASN A 194 21.03 -13.36 -4.11
N GLU A 195 20.49 -13.10 -5.30
CA GLU A 195 20.81 -11.85 -6.00
C GLU A 195 19.93 -10.73 -5.42
N LYS A 196 20.56 -9.77 -4.72
CA LYS A 196 19.88 -8.50 -4.40
C LYS A 196 19.51 -7.83 -5.72
N ALA A 197 18.38 -7.12 -5.76
CA ALA A 197 18.05 -6.24 -6.88
C ALA A 197 19.22 -5.26 -7.07
N ASN A 198 20.03 -5.53 -8.10
CA ASN A 198 21.20 -4.72 -8.40
C ASN A 198 20.73 -3.49 -9.17
N VAL A 199 21.24 -2.31 -8.79
CA VAL A 199 20.96 -1.08 -9.50
C VAL A 199 21.33 -1.22 -10.98
N ILE A 200 20.37 -0.97 -11.88
CA ILE A 200 20.60 -1.07 -13.33
C ILE A 200 20.95 0.32 -13.86
N SER A 201 22.16 0.44 -14.40
CA SER A 201 22.58 1.69 -15.06
C SER A 201 21.88 1.87 -16.41
N GLY A 202 21.79 3.11 -16.90
CA GLY A 202 21.23 3.38 -18.22
C GLY A 202 22.03 2.74 -19.35
N ASP A 203 23.35 2.62 -19.18
CA ASP A 203 24.22 1.93 -20.13
C ASP A 203 23.98 0.42 -20.14
N ASP A 204 23.83 -0.20 -18.96
CA ASP A 204 23.51 -1.62 -18.85
C ASP A 204 22.15 -1.93 -19.46
N PHE A 205 21.13 -1.11 -19.18
CA PHE A 205 19.81 -1.30 -19.76
C PHE A 205 19.83 -1.21 -21.29
N ARG A 206 20.54 -0.22 -21.86
CA ARG A 206 20.73 -0.09 -23.32
C ARG A 206 21.52 -1.27 -23.89
N ARG A 207 22.55 -1.73 -23.20
CA ARG A 207 23.36 -2.90 -23.59
C ARG A 207 22.51 -4.16 -23.62
N TYR A 208 21.70 -4.41 -22.59
CA TYR A 208 20.78 -5.55 -22.55
C TYR A 208 19.74 -5.47 -23.68
N ALA A 209 19.16 -4.29 -23.93
CA ALA A 209 18.21 -4.10 -25.03
C ALA A 209 18.84 -4.42 -26.39
N LYS A 210 20.10 -4.03 -26.62
CA LYS A 210 20.85 -4.37 -27.83
C LYS A 210 21.09 -5.88 -27.95
N LEU A 211 21.52 -6.53 -26.87
CA LEU A 211 21.73 -7.99 -26.83
C LEU A 211 20.43 -8.74 -27.17
N TYR A 212 19.30 -8.29 -26.61
CA TYR A 212 17.98 -8.86 -26.88
C TYR A 212 17.61 -8.74 -28.37
N VAL A 213 17.70 -7.53 -28.94
CA VAL A 213 17.39 -7.29 -30.36
C VAL A 213 18.30 -8.13 -31.28
N ASP A 214 19.60 -8.18 -30.98
CA ASP A 214 20.55 -8.96 -31.77
C ASP A 214 20.27 -10.47 -31.76
N ALA A 215 19.82 -11.02 -30.63
CA ALA A 215 19.50 -12.43 -30.50
C ALA A 215 18.12 -12.77 -31.10
N GLU A 216 17.09 -11.99 -30.79
CA GLU A 216 15.70 -12.35 -31.13
C GLU A 216 15.28 -11.84 -32.52
N PHE A 217 15.73 -10.64 -32.92
CA PHE A 217 15.29 -10.01 -34.18
C PHE A 217 16.26 -10.33 -35.32
N HIS A 218 17.57 -10.17 -35.06
CA HIS A 218 18.59 -10.42 -36.07
C HIS A 218 19.02 -11.90 -36.13
N ARG A 219 18.61 -12.73 -35.16
CA ARG A 219 18.89 -14.18 -35.09
C ARG A 219 20.35 -14.52 -35.39
N LYS A 220 21.29 -13.80 -34.76
CA LYS A 220 22.72 -14.01 -34.98
C LYS A 220 23.09 -15.48 -34.70
N PRO A 221 23.73 -16.19 -35.65
CA PRO A 221 24.14 -17.57 -35.41
C PRO A 221 25.17 -17.63 -34.26
N ASN A 222 25.07 -18.67 -33.41
CA ASN A 222 25.92 -18.93 -32.25
C ASN A 222 25.82 -17.92 -31.09
N ALA A 223 24.71 -17.19 -30.95
CA ALA A 223 24.49 -16.34 -29.78
C ALA A 223 24.37 -17.18 -28.49
N LEU A 224 25.05 -16.75 -27.42
CA LEU A 224 24.86 -17.32 -26.08
C LEU A 224 23.39 -17.13 -25.63
N PRO A 225 22.82 -18.05 -24.84
CA PRO A 225 21.48 -17.91 -24.31
C PRO A 225 21.31 -16.59 -23.54
N LEU A 226 20.25 -15.82 -23.86
CA LEU A 226 20.00 -14.53 -23.21
C LEU A 226 19.87 -14.63 -21.68
N SER A 227 19.38 -15.76 -21.16
CA SER A 227 19.29 -16.04 -19.73
C SER A 227 20.64 -16.02 -19.00
N LEU A 228 21.75 -16.20 -19.71
CA LEU A 228 23.11 -16.11 -19.17
C LEU A 228 23.69 -14.70 -19.26
N LEU A 229 23.12 -13.83 -20.09
CA LEU A 229 23.69 -12.52 -20.44
C LEU A 229 23.01 -11.34 -19.76
N MET A 230 21.80 -11.51 -19.23
CA MET A 230 21.04 -10.44 -18.57
C MET A 230 20.23 -10.96 -17.38
N PRO A 231 19.81 -10.07 -16.47
CA PRO A 231 18.93 -10.45 -15.37
C PRO A 231 17.60 -11.02 -15.87
N PRO A 232 17.07 -12.08 -15.22
CA PRO A 232 15.87 -12.79 -15.68
C PRO A 232 14.62 -11.89 -15.75
N GLU A 233 14.46 -10.96 -14.81
CA GLU A 233 13.37 -10.00 -14.75
C GLU A 233 13.44 -8.97 -15.89
N ILE A 234 14.65 -8.59 -16.33
CA ILE A 234 14.85 -7.71 -17.50
C ILE A 234 14.55 -8.45 -18.79
N LEU A 235 14.97 -9.71 -18.90
CA LEU A 235 14.59 -10.55 -20.03
C LEU A 235 13.07 -10.74 -20.11
N TRP A 236 12.41 -10.91 -18.96
CA TRP A 236 10.95 -10.96 -18.89
C TRP A 236 10.32 -9.65 -19.37
N LEU A 237 10.79 -8.48 -18.89
CA LEU A 237 10.32 -7.17 -19.37
C LEU A 237 10.40 -7.08 -20.89
N PHE A 238 11.57 -7.42 -21.45
CA PHE A 238 11.79 -7.33 -22.89
C PHE A 238 10.87 -8.24 -23.68
N ARG A 239 10.67 -9.50 -23.25
CA ARG A 239 9.73 -10.42 -23.90
C ARG A 239 8.28 -9.95 -23.82
N SER A 240 7.91 -9.26 -22.75
CA SER A 240 6.57 -8.75 -22.50
C SER A 240 6.31 -7.37 -23.13
N SER A 241 7.36 -6.70 -23.62
CA SER A 241 7.27 -5.37 -24.24
C SER A 241 6.80 -5.42 -25.69
N TRP A 242 6.28 -4.29 -26.20
CA TRP A 242 5.98 -4.15 -27.63
C TRP A 242 7.27 -4.23 -28.46
N GLN A 243 7.32 -5.20 -29.38
CA GLN A 243 8.46 -5.42 -30.27
C GLN A 243 8.35 -4.49 -31.47
N SER A 244 9.08 -3.37 -31.45
CA SER A 244 9.14 -2.41 -32.56
C SER A 244 10.57 -2.20 -33.03
N THR A 245 10.75 -2.16 -34.34
CA THR A 245 12.00 -1.76 -35.01
C THR A 245 12.01 -0.28 -35.41
N ARG A 246 10.91 0.46 -35.19
CA ARG A 246 10.77 1.88 -35.57
C ARG A 246 11.48 2.86 -34.61
N GLY A 247 12.48 2.39 -33.86
CA GLY A 247 13.25 3.17 -32.90
C GLY A 247 14.03 2.27 -31.92
N PRO A 248 14.76 2.85 -30.96
CA PRO A 248 15.47 2.08 -29.94
C PRO A 248 14.51 1.22 -29.12
N PHE A 249 14.72 -0.10 -29.10
CA PHE A 249 13.88 -1.03 -28.35
C PHE A 249 13.86 -0.72 -26.84
N SER A 250 14.97 -0.21 -26.28
CA SER A 250 15.04 0.22 -24.87
C SER A 250 13.95 1.24 -24.50
N SER A 251 13.60 2.17 -25.40
CA SER A 251 12.53 3.13 -25.16
C SER A 251 11.15 2.48 -25.10
N SER A 252 10.93 1.42 -25.89
CA SER A 252 9.68 0.65 -25.86
C SER A 252 9.57 -0.16 -24.57
N ALA A 253 10.68 -0.76 -24.12
CA ALA A 253 10.74 -1.48 -22.84
C ALA A 253 10.53 -0.56 -21.63
N MET A 254 11.09 0.65 -21.64
CA MET A 254 10.82 1.65 -20.59
C MET A 254 9.34 2.05 -20.55
N ARG A 255 8.70 2.25 -21.71
CA ARG A 255 7.27 2.54 -21.75
C ARG A 255 6.43 1.39 -21.20
N ALA A 256 6.81 0.15 -21.49
CA ALA A 256 6.16 -1.03 -20.91
C ALA A 256 6.31 -1.07 -19.38
N MET A 257 7.47 -0.66 -18.85
CA MET A 257 7.69 -0.51 -17.41
C MET A 257 6.82 0.61 -16.81
N ASP A 258 6.68 1.75 -17.47
CA ASP A 258 5.83 2.85 -17.00
C ASP A 258 4.35 2.42 -16.97
N ASN A 259 3.89 1.70 -18.00
CA ASN A 259 2.57 1.09 -18.05
C ASN A 259 2.37 0.07 -16.91
N LEU A 260 3.38 -0.76 -16.65
CA LEU A 260 3.36 -1.72 -15.55
C LEU A 260 3.13 -1.02 -14.21
N VAL A 261 3.94 0.00 -13.92
CA VAL A 261 3.86 0.81 -12.69
C VAL A 261 2.48 1.44 -12.53
N SER A 262 1.98 2.07 -13.58
CA SER A 262 0.67 2.72 -13.56
C SER A 262 -0.44 1.71 -13.25
N ARG A 263 -0.42 0.54 -13.89
CA ARG A 263 -1.45 -0.49 -13.72
C ARG A 263 -1.37 -1.23 -12.38
N SER A 264 -0.18 -1.37 -11.81
CA SER A 264 0.01 -2.04 -10.52
C SER A 264 -0.20 -1.12 -9.33
N THR A 265 -0.44 0.18 -9.53
CA THR A 265 -0.45 1.19 -8.47
C THR A 265 -1.40 0.83 -7.31
N GLU A 266 -2.65 0.51 -7.62
CA GLU A 266 -3.65 0.17 -6.60
C GLU A 266 -3.33 -1.15 -5.90
N GLY A 267 -3.03 -2.21 -6.66
CA GLY A 267 -2.65 -3.50 -6.09
C GLY A 267 -1.39 -3.42 -5.23
N TYR A 268 -0.47 -2.51 -5.55
CA TYR A 268 0.73 -2.28 -4.76
C TYR A 268 0.43 -1.54 -3.46
N ALA A 269 -0.51 -0.58 -3.50
CA ALA A 269 -1.01 0.06 -2.29
C ALA A 269 -1.71 -0.96 -1.38
N ASP A 270 -2.58 -1.81 -1.93
CA ASP A 270 -3.27 -2.89 -1.21
C ASP A 270 -2.26 -3.83 -0.53
N LEU A 271 -1.17 -4.18 -1.22
CA LEU A 271 -0.08 -4.99 -0.66
C LEU A 271 0.55 -4.36 0.58
N LEU A 272 0.87 -3.07 0.51
CA LEU A 272 1.52 -2.37 1.62
C LEU A 272 0.58 -2.13 2.79
N ILE A 273 -0.69 -1.84 2.51
CA ILE A 273 -1.72 -1.74 3.54
C ILE A 273 -1.82 -3.06 4.29
N GLY A 274 -1.91 -4.19 3.58
CA GLY A 274 -1.95 -5.52 4.20
C GLY A 274 -0.71 -5.82 5.05
N LEU A 275 0.48 -5.40 4.64
CA LEU A 275 1.71 -5.55 5.45
C LEU A 275 1.68 -4.70 6.72
N VAL A 276 1.19 -3.46 6.66
CA VAL A 276 1.06 -2.60 7.84
C VAL A 276 0.03 -3.17 8.82
N GLU A 277 -1.16 -3.55 8.33
CA GLU A 277 -2.21 -4.18 9.13
C GLU A 277 -1.75 -5.48 9.77
N ARG A 278 -0.98 -6.29 9.01
CA ARG A 278 -0.36 -7.50 9.54
C ARG A 278 0.55 -7.17 10.72
N CYS A 279 1.42 -6.16 10.58
CA CYS A 279 2.34 -5.79 11.64
C CYS A 279 1.63 -5.20 12.86
N SER A 280 0.60 -4.37 12.69
CA SER A 280 -0.18 -3.83 13.82
C SER A 280 -0.92 -4.93 14.60
N SER A 281 -1.30 -6.03 13.93
CA SER A 281 -1.95 -7.16 14.60
C SER A 281 -1.00 -8.05 15.42
N PHE A 282 0.30 -8.08 15.08
CA PHE A 282 1.31 -8.82 15.83
C PHE A 282 1.79 -7.96 17.01
N GLY A 283 1.33 -8.25 18.23
CA GLY A 283 1.65 -7.45 19.41
C GLY A 283 3.14 -7.05 19.55
N GLN A 284 4.05 -8.02 19.59
CA GLN A 284 5.51 -7.81 19.57
C GLN A 284 6.20 -8.89 18.73
N GLY A 285 7.18 -8.49 17.91
CA GLY A 285 8.01 -9.44 17.16
C GLY A 285 8.62 -8.89 15.88
N ASP A 286 9.59 -9.64 15.34
CA ASP A 286 10.23 -9.34 14.05
C ASP A 286 9.64 -10.24 12.96
N VAL A 287 9.04 -9.62 11.95
CA VAL A 287 8.48 -10.29 10.77
C VAL A 287 9.36 -9.95 9.56
N ARG A 288 9.69 -10.96 8.76
CA ARG A 288 10.50 -10.77 7.55
C ARG A 288 9.85 -11.46 6.37
N TYR A 289 9.68 -10.73 5.28
CA TYR A 289 9.25 -11.23 3.98
C TYR A 289 10.36 -11.02 2.96
N LYS A 290 10.69 -12.04 2.18
CA LYS A 290 11.77 -11.96 1.19
C LYS A 290 11.27 -11.88 -0.24
N SER A 291 10.06 -12.35 -0.52
CA SER A 291 9.52 -12.44 -1.87
C SER A 291 8.00 -12.31 -1.91
N ILE A 292 7.46 -11.88 -3.06
CA ILE A 292 6.02 -11.69 -3.25
C ILE A 292 5.21 -12.96 -2.97
N VAL A 293 5.82 -14.13 -3.18
CA VAL A 293 5.20 -15.44 -2.97
C VAL A 293 4.84 -15.68 -1.51
N GLU A 294 5.60 -15.10 -0.57
CA GLU A 294 5.35 -15.20 0.87
C GLU A 294 4.17 -14.35 1.33
N LEU A 295 3.66 -13.44 0.48
CA LEU A 295 2.55 -12.56 0.81
C LEU A 295 1.16 -13.13 0.45
N LYS A 296 1.11 -14.39 0.01
CA LYS A 296 -0.16 -15.09 -0.23
C LYS A 296 -0.99 -15.11 1.06
N GLY A 297 -2.19 -14.55 1.00
CA GLY A 297 -3.09 -14.43 2.15
C GLY A 297 -2.92 -13.17 3.00
N ILE A 298 -1.96 -12.30 2.66
CA ILE A 298 -1.83 -10.96 3.25
C ILE A 298 -2.48 -9.92 2.35
N ALA A 299 -2.32 -10.06 1.03
CA ALA A 299 -2.88 -9.14 0.05
C ALA A 299 -3.43 -9.89 -1.19
N PRO A 300 -4.42 -9.32 -1.89
CA PRO A 300 -4.94 -9.87 -3.14
C PRO A 300 -3.91 -9.68 -4.27
N LEU A 301 -3.05 -10.69 -4.47
CA LEU A 301 -1.97 -10.63 -5.46
C LEU A 301 -2.47 -10.56 -6.92
N ASP A 302 -3.72 -10.95 -7.16
CA ASP A 302 -4.40 -10.83 -8.45
C ASP A 302 -4.56 -9.36 -8.88
N LYS A 303 -4.84 -8.45 -7.95
CA LYS A 303 -4.89 -7.00 -8.24
C LYS A 303 -3.52 -6.39 -8.48
N TYR A 304 -2.48 -6.99 -7.90
CA TYR A 304 -1.11 -6.54 -8.06
C TYR A 304 -0.49 -7.03 -9.39
N ARG A 305 -0.92 -8.19 -9.87
CA ARG A 305 -0.41 -8.81 -11.10
C ARG A 305 -0.90 -8.06 -12.35
N VAL A 306 0.00 -7.87 -13.30
CA VAL A 306 -0.30 -7.27 -14.62
C VAL A 306 0.06 -8.26 -15.72
N ASP A 307 -0.97 -8.82 -16.37
CA ASP A 307 -0.79 -9.87 -17.39
C ASP A 307 -0.29 -9.37 -18.75
N VAL A 308 -0.48 -8.07 -19.05
CA VAL A 308 -0.17 -7.50 -20.36
C VAL A 308 0.51 -6.15 -20.17
N LEU A 309 1.73 -5.98 -20.69
CA LEU A 309 2.48 -4.71 -20.59
C LEU A 309 2.29 -3.77 -21.80
N ARG A 310 1.49 -4.20 -22.78
CA ARG A 310 1.27 -3.50 -24.06
C ARG A 310 0.31 -2.33 -23.92
#